data_AF-A0A0W0CWH7-F1
#
_entry.id   AF-A0A0W0CWH7-F1
#
_cell.length_a   1.000
_cell.length_b   1.000
_cell.length_c   1.000
_cell.angle_alpha   90.00
_cell.angle_beta   90.00
_cell.angle_gamma   90.00
#
_symmetry.space_group_name_H-M   'P 1'
#
loop_
_entity.id
_entity.type
_entity.pdbx_description
1 polymer ?
#
loop_
_entity_poly.entity_id
_entity_poly.type
_entity_poly.pdbx_seq_one_letter_code
_entity_poly.pdbx_strand_id
1 'polypeptide(L)'
;MARQNFIGLVVSQGKMQKTVKVRVERKVFDKRINKELMKRKDFLVHDEGEITREGDLVRIEATRPLSKWKSFAIAEIIRNKGQQFALFESQAKDDVLKEEMQKTKEFLERREARLGHTDSQLLKDVKFLQSYFGKVNSQGGNEAQANELKQELEKIKERYGVQEFTPNTVKQLIKLDIQGVEEDLIEQKSKIDAMQGKLNDLLQEPSRCIEYLKQRGVESPELLQKNIMKNLVRKHVLKEL
;
A
#
# COMPACT_ATOMS: atom_id res chain seq x y z
N MET A 1 -46.35 28.56 -4.56
CA MET A 1 -46.55 27.35 -5.39
C MET A 1 -45.34 26.44 -5.25
N ALA A 2 -45.55 25.13 -5.22
CA ALA A 2 -44.45 24.16 -5.21
C ALA A 2 -43.69 24.20 -6.55
N ARG A 3 -42.36 24.12 -6.49
CA ARG A 3 -41.49 24.04 -7.68
C ARG A 3 -41.31 22.58 -8.10
N GLN A 4 -41.29 22.32 -9.41
CA GLN A 4 -40.95 20.99 -9.92
C GLN A 4 -39.46 20.73 -9.68
N ASN A 5 -39.13 19.63 -9.01
CA ASN A 5 -37.76 19.25 -8.70
C ASN A 5 -37.37 17.95 -9.40
N PHE A 6 -36.12 17.84 -9.80
CA PHE A 6 -35.52 16.60 -10.27
C PHE A 6 -34.17 16.36 -9.61
N ILE A 7 -33.80 15.09 -9.48
CA ILE A 7 -32.44 14.68 -9.12
C ILE A 7 -31.75 14.25 -10.40
N GLY A 8 -30.55 14.76 -10.63
CA GLY A 8 -29.81 14.47 -11.84
C GLY A 8 -28.30 14.53 -11.64
N LEU A 9 -27.57 13.99 -12.60
CA LEU A 9 -26.11 13.98 -12.61
C LEU A 9 -25.59 15.03 -13.60
N VAL A 10 -24.60 15.80 -13.18
CA VAL A 10 -23.93 16.79 -14.03
C VAL A 10 -23.06 16.08 -15.07
N VAL A 11 -23.42 16.20 -16.34
CA VAL A 11 -22.72 15.52 -17.45
C VAL A 11 -21.65 16.40 -18.06
N SER A 12 -21.89 17.71 -18.18
CA SER A 12 -20.89 18.62 -18.72
C SER A 12 -20.93 19.98 -18.03
N GLN A 13 -19.76 20.47 -17.65
CA GLN A 13 -19.55 21.77 -17.03
C GLN A 13 -18.34 22.48 -17.67
N GLY A 14 -18.26 23.81 -17.57
CA GLY A 14 -17.15 24.60 -18.15
C GLY A 14 -17.25 24.85 -19.67
N LYS A 15 -18.21 24.24 -20.37
CA LYS A 15 -18.46 24.51 -21.81
C LYS A 15 -19.29 25.76 -22.08
N MET A 16 -20.12 26.18 -21.12
CA MET A 16 -20.98 27.36 -21.21
C MET A 16 -20.89 28.13 -19.90
N GLN A 17 -20.91 29.46 -19.96
CA GLN A 17 -20.88 30.31 -18.76
C GLN A 17 -22.18 30.19 -17.96
N LYS A 18 -22.05 30.06 -16.64
CA LYS A 18 -23.17 29.97 -15.68
C LYS A 18 -24.26 28.96 -16.05
N THR A 19 -23.90 27.91 -16.80
CA THR A 19 -24.84 26.94 -17.36
C THR A 19 -24.20 25.56 -17.43
N VAL A 20 -24.95 24.57 -16.93
CA VAL A 20 -24.48 23.20 -16.77
C VAL A 20 -25.48 22.24 -17.41
N LYS A 21 -24.99 21.15 -18.01
CA LYS A 21 -25.85 20.10 -18.56
C LYS A 21 -26.07 19.01 -17.52
N VAL A 22 -27.31 18.85 -17.08
CA VAL A 22 -27.70 17.86 -16.07
C VAL A 22 -28.56 16.78 -16.71
N ARG A 23 -28.18 15.52 -16.54
CA ARG A 23 -28.97 14.35 -16.95
C ARG A 23 -29.89 13.93 -15.83
N VAL A 24 -31.19 13.95 -16.12
CA VAL A 24 -32.22 13.45 -15.22
C VAL A 24 -32.71 12.10 -15.74
N GLU A 25 -32.83 11.14 -14.83
CA GLU A 25 -33.40 9.84 -15.09
C GLU A 25 -34.76 9.74 -14.40
N ARG A 26 -35.78 9.29 -15.15
CA ARG A 26 -37.12 9.06 -14.63
C ARG A 26 -37.59 7.66 -15.01
N LYS A 27 -38.29 7.03 -14.09
CA LYS A 27 -38.99 5.78 -14.35
C LYS A 27 -40.24 6.03 -15.20
N VAL A 28 -40.39 5.28 -16.28
CA VAL A 28 -41.55 5.31 -17.16
C VAL A 28 -41.95 3.88 -17.47
N PHE A 29 -43.23 3.56 -17.23
CA PHE A 29 -43.79 2.28 -17.59
C PHE A 29 -44.08 2.22 -19.10
N ASP A 30 -43.44 1.30 -19.82
CA ASP A 30 -43.75 1.03 -21.22
C ASP A 30 -44.83 -0.06 -21.29
N LYS A 31 -46.03 0.31 -21.73
CA LYS A 31 -47.19 -0.59 -21.85
C LYS A 31 -46.95 -1.72 -22.85
N ARG A 32 -46.16 -1.49 -23.91
CA ARG A 32 -45.93 -2.50 -24.95
C ARG A 32 -45.01 -3.61 -24.45
N ILE A 33 -44.01 -3.25 -23.66
CA ILE A 33 -43.03 -4.19 -23.09
C ILE A 33 -43.49 -4.71 -21.72
N ASN A 34 -44.48 -4.05 -21.10
CA ASN A 34 -44.98 -4.34 -19.77
C ASN A 34 -43.85 -4.32 -18.71
N LYS A 35 -42.96 -3.33 -18.83
CA LYS A 35 -41.77 -3.15 -17.97
C LYS A 35 -41.56 -1.68 -17.62
N GLU A 36 -41.13 -1.42 -16.39
CA GLU A 36 -40.65 -0.10 -15.97
C GLU A 36 -39.23 0.14 -16.52
N LEU A 37 -39.07 1.19 -17.33
CA LEU A 37 -37.81 1.56 -17.96
C LEU A 37 -37.33 2.92 -17.45
N MET A 38 -36.02 3.11 -17.41
CA MET A 38 -35.41 4.40 -17.10
C MET A 38 -35.30 5.24 -18.37
N LYS A 39 -36.03 6.36 -18.41
CA LYS A 39 -35.92 7.34 -19.49
C LYS A 39 -35.05 8.51 -19.02
N ARG A 40 -33.94 8.71 -19.73
CA ARG A 40 -33.02 9.84 -19.50
C ARG A 40 -33.41 11.07 -20.33
N LYS A 41 -33.24 12.26 -19.78
CA LYS A 41 -33.33 13.55 -20.49
C LYS A 41 -32.29 14.50 -19.93
N ASP A 42 -31.57 15.15 -20.84
CA ASP A 42 -30.56 16.13 -20.49
C ASP A 42 -31.19 17.54 -20.50
N PHE A 43 -30.96 18.32 -19.46
CA PHE A 43 -31.45 19.68 -19.28
C PHE A 43 -30.28 20.66 -19.22
N LEU A 44 -30.50 21.85 -19.77
CA LEU A 44 -29.62 23.00 -19.52
C LEU A 44 -30.11 23.68 -18.25
N VAL A 45 -29.23 23.74 -17.26
CA VAL A 45 -29.52 24.18 -15.90
C VAL A 45 -28.64 25.38 -15.57
N HIS A 46 -29.21 26.38 -14.91
CA HIS A 46 -28.47 27.54 -14.46
C HIS A 46 -27.69 27.21 -13.18
N ASP A 47 -26.40 27.52 -13.20
CA ASP A 47 -25.51 27.52 -12.05
C ASP A 47 -24.90 28.91 -11.96
N GLU A 48 -25.34 29.72 -10.99
CA GLU A 48 -24.86 31.10 -10.86
C GLU A 48 -23.46 31.17 -10.24
N GLY A 49 -23.18 30.29 -9.28
CA GLY A 49 -21.91 30.26 -8.54
C GLY A 49 -20.83 29.40 -9.19
N GLU A 50 -21.13 28.74 -10.31
CA GLU A 50 -20.23 27.80 -11.01
C GLU A 50 -19.63 26.75 -10.07
N ILE A 51 -20.43 26.33 -9.09
CA ILE A 51 -19.99 25.47 -7.98
C ILE A 51 -19.90 24.02 -8.45
N THR A 52 -20.76 23.61 -9.37
CA THR A 52 -20.87 22.22 -9.77
C THR A 52 -19.80 21.82 -10.77
N ARG A 53 -19.41 20.55 -10.76
CA ARG A 53 -18.49 19.95 -11.74
C ARG A 53 -19.05 18.65 -12.31
N GLU A 54 -18.43 18.18 -13.38
CA GLU A 54 -18.81 16.93 -14.04
C GLU A 54 -18.75 15.75 -13.07
N GLY A 55 -19.84 15.00 -12.97
CA GLY A 55 -19.97 13.86 -12.06
C GLY A 55 -20.68 14.15 -10.72
N ASP A 56 -21.03 15.40 -10.43
CA ASP A 56 -21.81 15.75 -9.24
C ASP A 56 -23.28 15.34 -9.38
N LEU A 57 -23.88 14.89 -8.26
CA LEU A 57 -25.32 14.64 -8.17
C LEU A 57 -26.00 15.87 -7.58
N VAL A 58 -26.97 16.41 -8.30
CA VAL A 58 -27.60 17.69 -7.98
C VAL A 58 -29.12 17.57 -7.97
N ARG A 59 -29.75 18.37 -7.11
CA ARG A 59 -31.19 18.65 -7.16
C ARG A 59 -31.39 19.91 -7.98
N ILE A 60 -32.17 19.80 -9.05
CA ILE A 60 -32.54 20.92 -9.90
C ILE A 60 -33.99 21.30 -9.66
N GLU A 61 -34.29 22.58 -9.66
CA GLU A 61 -35.63 23.13 -9.48
C GLU A 61 -36.07 23.94 -10.68
N ALA A 62 -37.37 23.91 -10.99
CA ALA A 62 -37.97 24.72 -12.03
C ALA A 62 -37.94 26.21 -11.65
N THR A 63 -37.57 27.05 -12.61
CA THR A 63 -37.48 28.51 -12.47
C THR A 63 -38.18 29.19 -13.64
N ARG A 64 -38.23 30.53 -13.63
CA ARG A 64 -38.64 31.28 -14.83
C ARG A 64 -37.71 30.91 -16.00
N PRO A 65 -38.17 30.96 -17.26
CA PRO A 65 -37.28 30.78 -18.39
C PRO A 65 -36.17 31.83 -18.34
N LEU A 66 -34.93 31.38 -18.13
CA LEU A 66 -33.73 32.21 -18.09
C LEU A 66 -33.14 32.36 -19.50
N SER A 67 -33.38 31.39 -20.37
CA SER A 67 -33.02 31.39 -21.79
C SER A 67 -33.96 30.47 -22.57
N LYS A 68 -33.83 30.40 -23.89
CA LYS A 68 -34.67 29.61 -24.80
C LYS A 68 -34.80 28.13 -24.38
N TRP A 69 -33.76 27.56 -23.76
CA TRP A 69 -33.71 26.14 -23.36
C TRP A 69 -33.39 25.93 -21.87
N LYS A 70 -33.29 27.02 -21.09
CA LYS A 70 -32.84 27.00 -19.69
C LYS A 70 -33.97 27.48 -18.78
N SER A 71 -34.68 26.52 -18.19
CA SER A 71 -35.82 26.75 -17.30
C SER A 71 -35.65 26.10 -15.92
N PHE A 72 -34.45 25.60 -15.62
CA PHE A 72 -34.11 24.96 -14.36
C PHE A 72 -32.86 25.62 -13.77
N ALA A 73 -32.78 25.67 -12.45
CA ALA A 73 -31.60 26.09 -11.70
C ALA A 73 -31.17 25.00 -10.73
N ILE A 74 -29.89 25.00 -10.36
CA ILE A 74 -29.37 24.09 -9.34
C ILE A 74 -29.83 24.60 -7.97
N ALA A 75 -30.58 23.76 -7.26
CA ALA A 75 -31.03 24.09 -5.90
C ALA A 75 -30.02 23.61 -4.86
N GLU A 76 -29.40 22.44 -5.08
CA GLU A 76 -28.57 21.78 -4.08
C GLU A 76 -27.64 20.74 -4.72
N ILE A 77 -26.43 20.60 -4.15
CA ILE A 77 -25.51 19.52 -4.49
C ILE A 77 -25.72 18.39 -3.47
N ILE A 78 -26.33 17.28 -3.92
CA ILE A 78 -26.61 16.12 -3.07
C ILE A 78 -25.32 15.33 -2.81
N ARG A 79 -24.50 15.15 -3.84
CA ARG A 79 -23.25 14.41 -3.73
C ARG A 79 -22.17 15.04 -4.61
N ASN A 80 -21.10 15.47 -3.96
CA ASN A 80 -19.94 16.07 -4.59
C ASN A 80 -18.90 14.99 -4.91
N LYS A 81 -18.73 14.67 -6.19
CA LYS A 81 -17.72 13.72 -6.69
C LYS A 81 -16.80 14.39 -7.71
N GLY A 82 -17.36 15.22 -8.58
CA GLY A 82 -16.63 15.89 -9.65
C GLY A 82 -15.58 16.86 -9.15
N GLN A 83 -15.84 17.58 -8.04
CA GLN A 83 -14.85 18.53 -7.54
C GLN A 83 -13.57 17.87 -7.04
N GLN A 84 -13.69 16.66 -6.49
CA GLN A 84 -12.55 15.91 -5.94
C GLN A 84 -11.55 15.53 -7.04
N PHE A 85 -12.02 15.25 -8.26
CA PHE A 85 -11.16 14.78 -9.35
C PHE A 85 -10.10 15.80 -9.77
N ALA A 86 -10.43 17.10 -9.82
CA ALA A 86 -9.44 18.11 -10.20
C ALA A 86 -8.35 18.30 -9.13
N LEU A 87 -8.70 18.16 -7.85
CA LEU A 87 -7.74 18.22 -6.75
C LEU A 87 -6.76 17.04 -6.86
N PHE A 88 -7.31 15.83 -7.04
CA PHE A 88 -6.50 14.62 -7.16
C PHE A 88 -5.60 14.61 -8.39
N GLU A 89 -6.04 15.16 -9.51
CA GLU A 89 -5.20 15.25 -10.71
C GLU A 89 -3.97 16.15 -10.48
N SER A 90 -4.14 17.30 -9.82
CA SER A 90 -3.02 18.19 -9.49
C SER A 90 -2.06 17.53 -8.51
N GLN A 91 -2.58 16.96 -7.42
CA GLN A 91 -1.78 16.30 -6.39
C GLN A 91 -0.99 15.12 -6.96
N ALA A 92 -1.63 14.29 -7.79
CA ALA A 92 -0.95 13.15 -8.42
C ALA A 92 0.21 13.58 -9.32
N LYS A 93 0.07 14.68 -10.09
CA LYS A 93 1.17 15.21 -10.92
C LYS A 93 2.36 15.63 -10.07
N ASP A 94 2.09 16.34 -8.97
CA ASP A 94 3.15 16.81 -8.06
C ASP A 94 3.86 15.64 -7.38
N ASP A 95 3.12 14.63 -6.95
CA ASP A 95 3.67 13.47 -6.24
C ASP A 95 4.47 12.56 -7.16
N VAL A 96 3.97 12.30 -8.37
CA VAL A 96 4.73 11.55 -9.40
C VAL A 96 6.04 12.27 -9.73
N LEU A 97 6.01 13.58 -9.91
CA LEU A 97 7.21 14.36 -10.20
C LEU A 97 8.25 14.27 -9.07
N LYS A 98 7.82 14.33 -7.80
CA LYS A 98 8.73 14.15 -6.65
C LYS A 98 9.33 12.74 -6.63
N GLU A 99 8.53 11.72 -6.87
CA GLU A 99 8.98 10.33 -6.89
C GLU A 99 9.98 10.07 -8.01
N GLU A 100 9.73 10.60 -9.21
CA GLU A 100 10.64 10.54 -10.35
C GLU A 100 11.98 11.24 -10.06
N MET A 101 11.94 12.43 -9.46
CA MET A 101 13.16 13.14 -9.04
C MET A 101 13.96 12.35 -8.00
N GLN A 102 13.29 11.71 -7.03
CA GLN A 102 13.97 10.88 -6.04
C GLN A 102 14.63 9.66 -6.69
N LYS A 103 13.90 8.94 -7.55
CA LYS A 103 14.41 7.76 -8.26
C LYS A 103 15.57 8.08 -9.20
N THR A 104 15.49 9.21 -9.90
CA THR A 104 16.58 9.66 -10.77
C THR A 104 17.83 10.02 -9.97
N LYS A 105 17.68 10.72 -8.84
CA LYS A 105 18.79 11.00 -7.93
C LYS A 105 19.42 9.71 -7.39
N GLU A 106 18.61 8.79 -6.88
CA GLU A 106 19.07 7.47 -6.38
C GLU A 106 19.80 6.68 -7.48
N PHE A 107 19.27 6.71 -8.72
CA PHE A 107 19.90 6.06 -9.86
C PHE A 107 21.28 6.65 -10.19
N LEU A 108 21.41 7.98 -10.16
CA LEU A 108 22.68 8.66 -10.38
C LEU A 108 23.69 8.31 -9.28
N GLU A 109 23.29 8.40 -8.00
CA GLU A 109 24.13 8.01 -6.87
C GLU A 109 24.59 6.54 -6.98
N ARG A 110 23.67 5.63 -7.30
CA ARG A 110 23.99 4.20 -7.53
C ARG A 110 24.90 3.98 -8.74
N ARG A 111 24.78 4.81 -9.78
CA ARG A 111 25.64 4.75 -10.97
C ARG A 111 27.04 5.25 -10.65
N GLU A 112 27.17 6.37 -9.95
CA GLU A 112 28.44 6.92 -9.48
C GLU A 112 29.16 5.92 -8.57
N ALA A 113 28.45 5.32 -7.61
CA ALA A 113 28.98 4.28 -6.73
C ALA A 113 29.52 3.07 -7.52
N ARG A 114 28.90 2.69 -8.65
CA ARG A 114 29.36 1.60 -9.51
C ARG A 114 30.53 1.97 -10.42
N LEU A 115 30.65 3.22 -10.86
CA LEU A 115 31.61 3.65 -11.90
C LEU A 115 33.10 3.45 -11.49
N GLY A 116 33.40 3.15 -10.23
CA GLY A 116 34.75 2.84 -9.75
C GLY A 116 34.98 1.40 -9.26
N HIS A 117 33.95 0.54 -9.27
CA HIS A 117 34.06 -0.83 -8.78
C HIS A 117 34.25 -1.81 -9.94
N THR A 118 35.25 -2.68 -9.83
CA THR A 118 35.40 -3.83 -10.73
C THR A 118 34.82 -5.06 -10.05
N ASP A 119 34.02 -5.86 -10.76
CA ASP A 119 33.30 -7.02 -10.20
C ASP A 119 34.20 -8.06 -9.50
N SER A 120 35.51 -8.01 -9.75
CA SER A 120 36.52 -8.90 -9.15
C SER A 120 37.10 -8.43 -7.80
N GLN A 121 36.81 -7.20 -7.34
CA GLN A 121 37.45 -6.63 -6.13
C GLN A 121 37.13 -7.42 -4.86
N LEU A 122 35.87 -7.77 -4.62
CA LEU A 122 35.48 -8.54 -3.42
C LEU A 122 36.19 -9.89 -3.33
N LEU A 123 36.26 -10.64 -4.45
CA LEU A 123 36.93 -11.94 -4.47
C LEU A 123 38.44 -11.81 -4.23
N LYS A 124 39.06 -10.75 -4.76
CA LYS A 124 40.48 -10.45 -4.50
C LYS A 124 40.71 -10.13 -3.02
N ASP A 125 39.85 -9.30 -2.43
CA ASP A 125 39.92 -8.91 -1.02
C ASP A 125 39.72 -10.12 -0.09
N VAL A 126 38.77 -11.02 -0.39
CA VAL A 126 38.55 -12.26 0.39
C VAL A 126 39.73 -13.22 0.29
N LYS A 127 40.29 -13.44 -0.91
CA LYS A 127 41.50 -14.26 -1.10
C LYS A 127 42.70 -13.67 -0.37
N PHE A 128 42.84 -12.34 -0.42
CA PHE A 128 43.87 -11.63 0.32
C PHE A 128 43.74 -11.88 1.82
N LEU A 129 42.55 -11.67 2.40
CA LEU A 129 42.28 -11.92 3.82
C LEU A 129 42.58 -13.37 4.21
N GLN A 130 42.15 -14.35 3.42
CA GLN A 130 42.47 -15.77 3.66
C GLN A 130 43.99 -16.02 3.70
N SER A 131 44.73 -15.43 2.75
CA SER A 131 46.19 -15.56 2.71
C SER A 131 46.88 -14.86 3.88
N TYR A 132 46.34 -13.69 4.30
CA TYR A 132 46.85 -12.90 5.42
C TYR A 132 46.69 -13.67 6.74
N PHE A 133 45.49 -14.16 7.04
CA PHE A 133 45.24 -14.95 8.26
C PHE A 133 46.02 -16.27 8.27
N GLY A 134 46.23 -16.91 7.11
CA GLY A 134 47.09 -18.09 6.98
C GLY A 134 48.55 -17.80 7.33
N LYS A 135 49.10 -16.67 6.84
CA LYS A 135 50.48 -16.24 7.10
C LYS A 135 50.73 -15.78 8.53
N VAL A 136 49.73 -15.16 9.18
CA VAL A 136 49.81 -14.76 10.59
C VAL A 136 50.06 -15.97 11.50
N ASN A 137 49.55 -17.15 11.14
CA ASN A 137 49.75 -18.39 11.91
C ASN A 137 51.11 -19.06 11.61
N SER A 138 51.74 -18.78 10.47
CA SER A 138 53.06 -19.27 10.09
C SER A 138 54.10 -18.17 10.29
N GLN A 139 54.62 -18.04 11.51
CA GLN A 139 55.62 -17.00 11.84
C GLN A 139 56.85 -17.10 10.93
N GLY A 140 57.10 -16.07 10.11
CA GLY A 140 58.35 -15.91 9.36
C GLY A 140 58.18 -15.05 8.11
N GLY A 141 58.44 -13.75 8.21
CA GLY A 141 58.48 -12.85 7.05
C GLY A 141 59.08 -11.48 7.36
N ASN A 142 59.79 -10.91 6.38
CA ASN A 142 60.50 -9.63 6.44
C ASN A 142 59.58 -8.45 6.84
N GLU A 143 60.03 -7.57 7.75
CA GLU A 143 59.24 -6.44 8.29
C GLU A 143 58.65 -5.48 7.23
N ALA A 144 59.36 -5.28 6.11
CA ALA A 144 58.89 -4.42 5.03
C ALA A 144 57.61 -4.95 4.35
N GLN A 145 57.55 -6.26 4.09
CA GLN A 145 56.36 -6.91 3.51
C GLN A 145 55.19 -6.92 4.50
N ALA A 146 55.47 -6.99 5.81
CA ALA A 146 54.44 -6.91 6.83
C ALA A 146 53.76 -5.54 6.89
N ASN A 147 54.48 -4.46 6.59
CA ASN A 147 53.92 -3.10 6.57
C ASN A 147 53.01 -2.86 5.35
N GLU A 148 53.38 -3.35 4.16
CA GLU A 148 52.52 -3.25 2.97
C GLU A 148 51.21 -4.02 3.15
N LEU A 149 51.27 -5.24 3.68
CA LEU A 149 50.08 -6.06 3.97
C LEU A 149 49.15 -5.39 4.99
N LYS A 150 49.71 -4.68 5.99
CA LYS A 150 48.92 -3.91 6.96
C LYS A 150 48.20 -2.73 6.32
N GLN A 151 48.87 -2.00 5.41
CA GLN A 151 48.25 -0.89 4.69
C GLN A 151 47.13 -1.34 3.75
N GLU A 152 47.30 -2.49 3.08
CA GLU A 152 46.24 -3.08 2.27
C GLU A 152 45.05 -3.54 3.13
N LEU A 153 45.32 -4.12 4.31
CA LEU A 153 44.29 -4.48 5.27
C LEU A 153 43.48 -3.25 5.72
N GLU A 154 44.13 -2.12 5.98
CA GLU A 154 43.49 -0.86 6.37
C GLU A 154 42.56 -0.33 5.27
N LYS A 155 43.01 -0.34 4.01
CA LYS A 155 42.16 0.03 2.85
C LYS A 155 40.95 -0.88 2.70
N ILE A 156 41.11 -2.18 2.97
CA ILE A 156 40.02 -3.15 2.96
C ILE A 156 39.06 -2.87 4.13
N LYS A 157 39.57 -2.54 5.33
CA LYS A 157 38.74 -2.14 6.48
C LYS A 157 37.89 -0.92 6.18
N GLU A 158 38.47 0.12 5.57
CA GLU A 158 37.77 1.35 5.20
C GLU A 158 36.68 1.10 4.15
N ARG A 159 36.96 0.26 3.13
CA ARG A 159 36.00 -0.07 2.07
C ARG A 159 34.74 -0.77 2.61
N TYR A 160 34.91 -1.66 3.58
CA TYR A 160 33.80 -2.43 4.15
C TYR A 160 33.29 -1.87 5.50
N GLY A 161 33.90 -0.81 6.03
CA GLY A 161 33.49 -0.17 7.29
C GLY A 161 33.67 -1.02 8.54
N VAL A 162 34.66 -1.93 8.58
CA VAL A 162 34.85 -2.89 9.70
C VAL A 162 36.08 -2.53 10.52
N GLN A 163 35.95 -2.48 11.86
CA GLN A 163 37.06 -2.17 12.78
C GLN A 163 38.11 -3.31 12.84
N GLU A 164 37.66 -4.57 12.87
CA GLU A 164 38.52 -5.75 12.91
C GLU A 164 37.97 -6.90 12.05
N PHE A 165 38.85 -7.59 11.33
CA PHE A 165 38.47 -8.80 10.60
C PHE A 165 38.58 -10.00 11.54
N THR A 166 37.46 -10.42 12.11
CA THR A 166 37.32 -11.68 12.84
C THR A 166 36.67 -12.72 11.93
N PRO A 167 36.78 -14.03 12.19
CA PRO A 167 36.03 -15.04 11.44
C PRO A 167 34.52 -14.78 11.35
N ASN A 168 33.96 -14.09 12.35
CA ASN A 168 32.55 -13.70 12.37
C ASN A 168 32.27 -12.49 11.46
N THR A 169 33.18 -11.52 11.34
CA THR A 169 32.98 -10.37 10.44
C THR A 169 33.13 -10.79 8.97
N VAL A 170 33.97 -11.77 8.66
CA VAL A 170 34.03 -12.37 7.31
C VAL A 170 32.72 -13.07 6.94
N LYS A 171 32.12 -13.82 7.88
CA LYS A 171 30.77 -14.39 7.69
C LYS A 171 29.72 -13.30 7.49
N GLN A 172 29.83 -12.18 8.19
CA GLN A 172 28.94 -11.03 8.04
C GLN A 172 29.05 -10.37 6.65
N LEU A 173 30.25 -10.30 6.07
CA LEU A 173 30.47 -9.73 4.73
C LEU A 173 29.91 -10.60 3.60
N ILE A 174 29.88 -11.92 3.81
CA ILE A 174 29.36 -12.90 2.84
C ILE A 174 27.91 -13.28 3.18
N LYS A 175 27.29 -12.65 4.19
CA LYS A 175 25.89 -12.91 4.53
C LYS A 175 25.02 -12.52 3.35
N LEU A 176 24.33 -13.51 2.79
CA LEU A 176 23.40 -13.31 1.68
C LEU A 176 22.03 -12.98 2.25
N ASP A 177 21.30 -12.07 1.60
CA ASP A 177 19.92 -11.74 1.97
C ASP A 177 19.01 -12.98 1.95
N ILE A 178 19.34 -13.95 1.09
CA ILE A 178 18.62 -15.24 0.97
C ILE A 178 18.63 -16.02 2.29
N GLN A 179 19.75 -15.99 3.03
CA GLN A 179 19.84 -16.67 4.32
C GLN A 179 18.93 -16.00 5.37
N GLY A 180 18.84 -14.66 5.34
CA GLY A 180 17.90 -13.94 6.21
C GLY A 180 16.44 -14.25 5.86
N VAL A 181 16.12 -14.28 4.57
CA VAL A 181 14.76 -14.66 4.11
C VAL A 181 14.44 -16.11 4.49
N GLU A 182 15.40 -17.02 4.44
CA GLU A 182 15.23 -18.41 4.88
C GLU A 182 14.93 -18.49 6.39
N GLU A 183 15.69 -17.76 7.21
CA GLU A 183 15.45 -17.64 8.66
C GLU A 183 14.02 -17.11 8.94
N ASP A 184 13.61 -16.04 8.25
CA ASP A 184 12.26 -15.46 8.37
C ASP A 184 11.16 -16.45 7.96
N LEU A 185 11.37 -17.21 6.89
CA LEU A 185 10.42 -18.23 6.42
C LEU A 185 10.29 -19.39 7.41
N ILE A 186 11.40 -19.82 8.02
CA ILE A 186 11.39 -20.84 9.07
C ILE A 186 10.63 -20.33 10.29
N GLU A 187 10.86 -19.08 10.70
CA GLU A 187 10.13 -18.47 11.81
C GLU A 187 8.63 -18.39 11.51
N GLN A 188 8.24 -17.90 10.33
CA GLN A 188 6.85 -17.83 9.90
C GLN A 188 6.18 -19.22 9.88
N LYS A 189 6.88 -20.22 9.35
CA LYS A 189 6.40 -21.61 9.32
C LYS A 189 6.21 -22.15 10.73
N SER A 190 7.18 -21.95 11.62
CA SER A 190 7.08 -22.39 13.01
C SER A 190 5.89 -21.76 13.75
N LYS A 191 5.60 -20.48 13.50
CA LYS A 191 4.42 -19.78 14.04
C LYS A 191 3.12 -20.40 13.53
N ILE A 192 3.04 -20.69 12.22
CA ILE A 192 1.88 -21.35 11.61
C ILE A 192 1.67 -22.75 12.19
N ASP A 193 2.74 -23.53 12.32
CA ASP A 193 2.68 -24.91 12.84
C ASP A 193 2.28 -24.92 14.33
N ALA A 194 2.84 -24.00 15.13
CA ALA A 194 2.46 -23.84 16.55
C ALA A 194 0.99 -23.44 16.71
N MET A 195 0.49 -22.56 15.83
CA MET A 195 -0.93 -22.18 15.79
C MET A 195 -1.83 -23.34 15.45
N GLN A 196 -1.50 -24.08 14.39
CA GLN A 196 -2.28 -25.20 13.92
C GLN A 196 -2.29 -26.33 14.97
N GLY A 197 -1.15 -26.60 15.61
CA GLY A 197 -1.05 -27.51 16.75
C GLY A 197 -2.00 -27.12 17.88
N LYS A 198 -1.86 -25.89 18.41
CA LYS A 198 -2.73 -25.36 19.48
C LYS A 198 -4.21 -25.40 19.09
N LEU A 199 -4.55 -25.04 17.85
CA LEU A 199 -5.94 -25.05 17.39
C LEU A 199 -6.50 -26.47 17.26
N ASN A 200 -5.72 -27.41 16.74
CA ASN A 200 -6.15 -28.80 16.63
C ASN A 200 -6.38 -29.41 18.01
N ASP A 201 -5.49 -29.15 18.97
CA ASP A 201 -5.64 -29.59 20.36
C ASP A 201 -6.92 -29.03 21.00
N LEU A 202 -7.20 -27.73 20.82
CA LEU A 202 -8.40 -27.08 21.36
C LEU A 202 -9.69 -27.45 20.63
N LEU A 203 -9.62 -27.91 19.38
CA LEU A 203 -10.80 -28.29 18.59
C LEU A 203 -11.17 -29.78 18.72
N GLN A 204 -10.23 -30.63 19.13
CA GLN A 204 -10.48 -32.04 19.41
C GLN A 204 -11.27 -32.24 20.71
N GLU A 205 -10.99 -31.44 21.75
CA GLU A 205 -11.63 -31.55 23.07
C GLU A 205 -12.60 -30.38 23.35
N PRO A 206 -13.92 -30.61 23.40
CA PRO A 206 -14.89 -29.54 23.60
C PRO A 206 -14.86 -28.92 25.00
N SER A 207 -14.48 -29.69 26.03
CA SER A 207 -14.33 -29.22 27.42
C SER A 207 -13.18 -28.21 27.54
N ARG A 208 -12.01 -28.55 26.99
CA ARG A 208 -10.80 -27.71 26.99
C ARG A 208 -11.01 -26.40 26.24
N CYS A 209 -11.79 -26.43 25.15
CA CYS A 209 -12.22 -25.24 24.43
C CYS A 209 -13.04 -24.28 25.32
N ILE A 210 -14.00 -24.80 26.07
CA ILE A 210 -14.85 -24.01 26.97
C ILE A 210 -14.02 -23.42 28.12
N GLU A 211 -13.14 -24.20 28.72
CA GLU A 211 -12.23 -23.73 29.78
C GLU A 211 -11.28 -22.63 29.28
N TYR A 212 -10.69 -22.82 28.10
CA TYR A 212 -9.80 -21.84 27.48
C TYR A 212 -10.52 -20.51 27.20
N LEU A 213 -11.77 -20.56 26.72
CA LEU A 213 -12.59 -19.36 26.51
C LEU A 213 -13.02 -18.69 27.83
N LYS A 214 -13.32 -19.47 28.88
CA LYS A 214 -13.62 -18.94 30.23
C LYS A 214 -12.41 -18.20 30.81
N GLN A 215 -11.21 -18.76 30.70
CA GLN A 215 -9.96 -18.12 31.16
C GLN A 215 -9.66 -16.80 30.45
N ARG A 216 -10.12 -16.64 29.21
CA ARG A 216 -9.94 -15.44 28.38
C ARG A 216 -11.10 -14.43 28.49
N GLY A 217 -12.07 -14.67 29.39
CA GLY A 217 -13.13 -13.71 29.74
C GLY A 217 -14.40 -13.78 28.89
N VAL A 218 -14.67 -14.89 28.20
CA VAL A 218 -15.96 -15.09 27.50
C VAL A 218 -17.01 -15.59 28.51
N GLU A 219 -17.99 -14.75 28.84
CA GLU A 219 -19.11 -15.12 29.70
C GLU A 219 -20.02 -16.13 28.97
N SER A 220 -20.23 -17.29 29.59
CA SER A 220 -21.06 -18.41 29.11
C SER A 220 -20.77 -18.93 27.68
N PRO A 221 -19.61 -19.56 27.42
CA PRO A 221 -19.28 -20.15 26.11
C PRO A 221 -20.23 -21.30 25.68
N GLU A 222 -20.94 -21.90 26.64
CA GLU A 222 -21.84 -23.05 26.45
C GLU A 222 -23.13 -22.69 25.68
N LEU A 223 -23.55 -21.42 25.72
CA LEU A 223 -24.73 -20.93 25.02
C LEU A 223 -24.42 -20.53 23.57
N LEU A 224 -23.14 -20.48 23.19
CA LEU A 224 -22.72 -20.04 21.85
C LEU A 224 -22.85 -21.17 20.82
N GLN A 225 -23.20 -20.78 19.60
CA GLN A 225 -23.17 -21.71 18.46
C GLN A 225 -21.73 -22.19 18.19
N LYS A 226 -21.59 -23.46 17.78
CA LYS A 226 -20.29 -24.12 17.54
C LYS A 226 -19.35 -23.31 16.64
N ASN A 227 -19.86 -22.66 15.60
CA ASN A 227 -19.04 -21.86 14.67
C ASN A 227 -18.53 -20.56 15.31
N ILE A 228 -19.33 -19.92 16.15
CA ILE A 228 -18.95 -18.70 16.89
C ILE A 228 -17.84 -19.05 17.88
N MET A 229 -18.00 -20.14 18.61
CA MET A 229 -17.00 -20.67 19.54
C MET A 229 -15.66 -20.96 18.83
N LYS A 230 -15.68 -21.67 17.70
CA LYS A 230 -14.48 -21.94 16.89
C LYS A 230 -13.78 -20.65 16.41
N ASN A 231 -14.55 -19.64 16.01
CA ASN A 231 -13.99 -18.36 15.56
C ASN A 231 -13.41 -17.55 16.72
N LEU A 232 -14.01 -17.60 17.91
CA LEU A 232 -13.45 -16.97 19.11
C LEU A 232 -12.13 -17.61 19.51
N VAL A 233 -12.07 -18.94 19.53
CA VAL A 233 -10.80 -19.66 19.80
C VAL A 233 -9.74 -19.23 18.79
N ARG A 234 -10.03 -19.28 17.49
CA ARG A 234 -9.09 -18.80 16.44
C ARG A 234 -8.59 -17.38 16.70
N LYS A 235 -9.48 -16.46 17.08
CA LYS A 235 -9.10 -15.06 17.40
C LYS A 235 -8.22 -14.97 18.64
N HIS A 236 -8.49 -15.74 19.68
CA HIS A 236 -7.69 -15.73 20.90
C HIS A 236 -6.31 -16.36 20.68
N VAL A 237 -6.24 -17.49 19.97
CA VAL A 237 -4.97 -18.12 19.63
C VAL A 237 -4.15 -17.20 18.70
N LEU A 238 -4.78 -16.50 17.75
CA LEU A 238 -4.09 -15.51 16.89
C LEU A 238 -3.56 -14.30 17.68
N LYS A 239 -4.18 -13.93 18.80
CA LYS A 239 -3.70 -12.85 19.68
C LYS A 239 -2.56 -13.29 20.60
N GLU A 240 -2.29 -14.59 20.71
CA GLU A 240 -1.18 -15.13 21.51
C GLU A 240 0.14 -15.24 20.73
N LEU A 241 0.09 -15.12 19.41
CA LEU A 241 1.28 -15.01 18.55
C LEU A 241 1.79 -13.58 18.50
#